data_AF-B8C8T4-F1
#
_entry.id   AF-B8C8T4-F1
#
_cell.length_a   1.000
_cell.length_b   1.000
_cell.length_c   1.000
_cell.angle_alpha   90.00
_cell.angle_beta   90.00
_cell.angle_gamma   90.00
#
_symmetry.space_group_name_H-M   'P 1'
#
loop_
_entity.id
_entity.type
_entity.pdbx_description
1 polymer ?
#
loop_
_entity_poly.entity_id
_entity_poly.type
_entity_poly.pdbx_seq_one_letter_code
_entity_poly.pdbx_strand_id
1 'polypeptide(L)'
;MTKLSIPLLSICILSSSSSSVDASHVVSGTTARLPMSLSTVINDLEAEGASYVTTAAFLTSKSVRSASCSKLLRSLFGVSGEGDHDEDVEYGSTMAFGKKLGDDDVADDEDGGSGVAIACPSNIATVSEVSSTVVACGGTVVYVADPVDLGRGEGLFDSFGPAIERLLAARAMAETEEGKEAIPYLRNRPSTLIVVFSGVTSNAEIAKQKAKFESAASKMLQAIIQPTHSKKATKLEDVFGRIEFLSSNEMNVDMYLCPAGGKVGHPNSPSSREPAEVAGSVSDVISAGLVENLGPMVEMAAKVPVKQACPRLTSPIDLAAARLLGPIAKKALEDCLATVYKSTGSDGSQLVPEFGALADAAIHRALETYDSTASKHANFKKSPVAKRIRVDLQENLYTELSDIYEVQVSSLKAAAFEAFRGRLNKLRITPNLANEMKEAAATSLAEFTEQAKKLRARAALPSQSRWTSLSDQISDVRSKLSEHNTDRLRAARASGQFKPIPRKGITVGLHWLLPKPFGNDYRQEPWMTHTADDLVYVPKDGITDVGVGEIKTGEWKKGVVPAVSGSEMMYLK
;
A
#
# COMPACT_ATOMS: atom_id res chain seq x y z
N MET A 1 -82.15 -63.16 -18.91
CA MET A 1 -80.83 -62.85 -19.49
C MET A 1 -80.97 -61.65 -20.41
N THR A 2 -80.69 -60.47 -19.89
CA THR A 2 -80.67 -59.20 -20.62
C THR A 2 -79.57 -58.35 -19.97
N LYS A 3 -78.49 -58.12 -20.71
CA LYS A 3 -77.33 -57.33 -20.26
C LYS A 3 -77.68 -55.85 -20.38
N LEU A 4 -77.73 -55.14 -19.24
CA LEU A 4 -77.74 -53.69 -19.18
C LEU A 4 -76.29 -53.19 -19.26
N SER A 5 -76.00 -52.35 -20.25
CA SER A 5 -74.73 -51.64 -20.43
C SER A 5 -74.91 -50.21 -19.91
N ILE A 6 -74.18 -49.86 -18.85
CA ILE A 6 -74.11 -48.49 -18.30
C ILE A 6 -72.85 -47.83 -18.88
N PRO A 7 -72.93 -46.75 -19.66
CA PRO A 7 -71.76 -45.94 -19.95
C PRO A 7 -71.50 -44.95 -18.80
N LEU A 8 -70.33 -45.08 -18.19
CA LEU A 8 -69.71 -44.13 -17.27
C LEU A 8 -69.52 -42.79 -18.00
N LEU A 9 -70.20 -41.75 -17.52
CA LEU A 9 -70.02 -40.37 -17.95
C LEU A 9 -68.75 -39.83 -17.25
N SER A 10 -67.60 -39.83 -17.93
CA SER A 10 -66.42 -39.09 -17.50
C SER A 10 -66.70 -37.60 -17.64
N ILE A 11 -66.97 -36.93 -16.52
CA ILE A 11 -66.94 -35.47 -16.41
C ILE A 11 -65.46 -35.07 -16.43
N CYS A 12 -64.97 -34.63 -17.59
CA CYS A 12 -63.72 -33.89 -17.70
C CYS A 12 -63.94 -32.49 -17.09
N ILE A 13 -63.56 -32.32 -15.83
CA ILE A 13 -63.29 -30.99 -15.30
C ILE A 13 -62.01 -30.52 -15.99
N LEU A 14 -62.19 -29.73 -17.04
CA LEU A 14 -61.16 -28.85 -17.59
C LEU A 14 -60.81 -27.84 -16.49
N SER A 15 -59.81 -28.17 -15.68
CA SER A 15 -59.07 -27.18 -14.90
C SER A 15 -58.29 -26.32 -15.89
N SER A 16 -58.96 -25.33 -16.47
CA SER A 16 -58.31 -24.17 -17.04
C SER A 16 -57.64 -23.43 -15.89
N SER A 17 -56.39 -23.79 -15.59
CA SER A 17 -55.46 -22.95 -14.84
C SER A 17 -55.09 -21.77 -15.74
N SER A 18 -56.02 -20.84 -15.91
CA SER A 18 -55.67 -19.46 -16.23
C SER A 18 -54.98 -18.92 -14.98
N SER A 19 -53.66 -18.88 -14.99
CA SER A 19 -52.93 -17.92 -14.16
C SER A 19 -53.44 -16.54 -14.60
N SER A 20 -54.32 -15.93 -13.80
CA SER A 20 -54.53 -14.50 -13.86
C SER A 20 -53.14 -13.89 -13.73
N VAL A 21 -52.69 -13.20 -14.78
CA VAL A 21 -51.54 -12.32 -14.67
C VAL A 21 -52.07 -11.16 -13.85
N ASP A 22 -51.93 -11.23 -12.52
CA ASP A 22 -52.21 -10.08 -11.67
C ASP A 22 -51.35 -8.93 -12.16
N ALA A 23 -52.02 -7.82 -12.47
CA ALA A 23 -51.43 -6.68 -13.13
C ALA A 23 -50.45 -5.98 -12.19
N SER A 24 -49.21 -6.49 -12.12
CA SER A 24 -48.12 -5.80 -11.46
C SER A 24 -47.73 -4.60 -12.31
N HIS A 25 -47.91 -3.40 -11.77
CA HIS A 25 -47.65 -2.13 -12.46
C HIS A 25 -46.29 -1.55 -12.04
N VAL A 26 -45.58 -0.93 -12.98
CA VAL A 26 -44.33 -0.20 -12.71
C VAL A 26 -44.69 1.14 -12.12
N VAL A 27 -44.39 1.32 -10.83
CA VAL A 27 -44.74 2.51 -10.06
C VAL A 27 -43.99 3.74 -10.54
N SER A 28 -42.68 3.61 -10.77
CA SER A 28 -41.85 4.73 -11.23
C SER A 28 -40.56 4.26 -11.88
N GLY A 29 -40.08 5.03 -12.86
CA GLY A 29 -38.74 4.95 -13.42
C GLY A 29 -37.95 6.24 -13.19
N THR A 30 -36.64 6.12 -12.99
CA THR A 30 -35.76 7.30 -12.88
C THR A 30 -34.49 7.14 -13.70
N THR A 31 -34.02 8.28 -14.24
CA THR A 31 -32.76 8.41 -14.98
C THR A 31 -31.64 8.99 -14.11
N ALA A 32 -31.92 9.28 -12.83
CA ALA A 32 -30.94 9.81 -11.90
C ALA A 32 -29.75 8.83 -11.71
N ARG A 33 -28.58 9.38 -11.33
CA ARG A 33 -27.38 8.57 -11.13
C ARG A 33 -27.54 7.61 -9.95
N LEU A 34 -27.02 6.40 -10.13
CA LEU A 34 -26.94 5.40 -9.08
C LEU A 34 -25.83 5.71 -8.07
N PRO A 35 -25.98 5.30 -6.79
CA PRO A 35 -27.14 4.62 -6.22
C PRO A 35 -28.28 5.56 -5.81
N MET A 36 -28.15 6.89 -5.95
CA MET A 36 -29.14 7.88 -5.51
C MET A 36 -30.53 7.69 -6.13
N SER A 37 -30.60 7.21 -7.37
CA SER A 37 -31.86 6.88 -8.03
C SER A 37 -32.71 5.85 -7.29
N LEU A 38 -32.10 4.95 -6.50
CA LEU A 38 -32.86 3.98 -5.72
C LEU A 38 -33.72 4.67 -4.65
N SER A 39 -33.23 5.74 -4.03
CA SER A 39 -33.99 6.45 -2.98
C SER A 39 -35.28 7.07 -3.52
N THR A 40 -35.27 7.63 -4.73
CA THR A 40 -36.47 8.16 -5.38
C THR A 40 -37.50 7.06 -5.60
N VAL A 41 -37.07 5.95 -6.20
CA VAL A 41 -37.94 4.80 -6.48
C VAL A 41 -38.52 4.18 -5.20
N ILE A 42 -37.72 4.09 -4.13
CA ILE A 42 -38.17 3.56 -2.84
C ILE A 42 -39.26 4.45 -2.23
N ASN A 43 -39.09 5.77 -2.29
CA ASN A 43 -40.09 6.71 -1.79
C ASN A 43 -41.38 6.67 -2.60
N ASP A 44 -41.28 6.48 -3.92
CA ASP A 44 -42.47 6.33 -4.78
C ASP A 44 -43.22 5.03 -4.45
N LEU A 45 -42.50 3.93 -4.21
CA LEU A 45 -43.10 2.68 -3.75
C LEU A 45 -43.80 2.84 -2.38
N GLU A 46 -43.18 3.56 -1.45
CA GLU A 46 -43.80 3.89 -0.15
C GLU A 46 -45.08 4.72 -0.32
N ALA A 47 -45.06 5.72 -1.21
CA ALA A 47 -46.22 6.55 -1.52
C ALA A 47 -47.38 5.75 -2.16
N GLU A 48 -47.05 4.72 -2.94
CA GLU A 48 -48.02 3.74 -3.48
C GLU A 48 -48.46 2.68 -2.44
N GLY A 49 -48.06 2.82 -1.18
CA GLY A 49 -48.50 1.95 -0.08
C GLY A 49 -47.70 0.66 0.06
N ALA A 50 -46.47 0.59 -0.46
CA ALA A 50 -45.57 -0.52 -0.16
C ALA A 50 -44.96 -0.35 1.24
N SER A 51 -45.37 -1.20 2.19
CA SER A 51 -44.80 -1.27 3.53
C SER A 51 -43.46 -2.01 3.57
N TYR A 52 -43.18 -2.85 2.57
CA TYR A 52 -41.92 -3.60 2.48
C TYR A 52 -41.30 -3.49 1.09
N VAL A 53 -40.01 -3.16 1.03
CA VAL A 53 -39.26 -3.03 -0.22
C VAL A 53 -38.05 -3.96 -0.23
N THR A 54 -37.86 -4.67 -1.35
CA THR A 54 -36.64 -5.42 -1.66
C THR A 54 -35.85 -4.73 -2.77
N THR A 55 -34.55 -4.56 -2.59
CA THR A 55 -33.65 -3.97 -3.60
C THR A 55 -32.82 -5.02 -4.32
N ALA A 56 -32.61 -4.83 -5.62
CA ALA A 56 -31.74 -5.68 -6.44
C ALA A 56 -30.96 -4.87 -7.47
N ALA A 57 -29.70 -5.26 -7.72
CA ALA A 57 -28.90 -4.70 -8.80
C ALA A 57 -28.96 -5.63 -10.03
N PHE A 58 -29.37 -5.09 -11.18
CA PHE A 58 -29.45 -5.80 -12.46
C PHE A 58 -28.19 -5.55 -13.29
N LEU A 59 -27.33 -6.55 -13.40
CA LEU A 59 -26.04 -6.49 -14.07
C LEU A 59 -26.01 -7.42 -15.28
N THR A 60 -25.17 -7.10 -16.25
CA THR A 60 -25.04 -7.87 -17.49
C THR A 60 -23.58 -8.14 -17.83
N SER A 61 -23.34 -9.22 -18.57
CA SER A 61 -22.06 -9.43 -19.23
C SER A 61 -21.91 -8.51 -20.44
N LYS A 62 -20.67 -8.20 -20.81
CA LYS A 62 -20.36 -7.17 -21.82
C LYS A 62 -20.96 -7.43 -23.21
N SER A 63 -21.11 -8.68 -23.62
CA SER A 63 -21.63 -9.03 -24.94
C SER A 63 -23.17 -9.03 -25.03
N VAL A 64 -23.88 -8.84 -23.91
CA VAL A 64 -25.34 -8.72 -23.94
C VAL A 64 -25.73 -7.43 -24.67
N ARG A 65 -26.47 -7.57 -25.78
CA ARG A 65 -26.95 -6.40 -26.54
C ARG A 65 -28.02 -5.65 -25.76
N SER A 66 -27.99 -4.31 -25.79
CA SER A 66 -28.97 -3.46 -25.09
C SER A 66 -30.42 -3.83 -25.40
N ALA A 67 -30.75 -4.07 -26.68
CA ALA A 67 -32.11 -4.43 -27.08
C ALA A 67 -32.56 -5.81 -26.55
N SER A 68 -31.65 -6.79 -26.51
CA SER A 68 -31.93 -8.10 -25.90
C SER A 68 -32.07 -7.98 -24.38
N CYS A 69 -31.26 -7.10 -23.78
CA CYS A 69 -31.31 -6.81 -22.36
C CYS A 69 -32.62 -6.15 -21.95
N SER A 70 -33.10 -5.12 -22.66
CA SER A 70 -34.39 -4.48 -22.38
C SER A 70 -35.55 -5.47 -22.48
N LYS A 71 -35.52 -6.38 -23.47
CA LYS A 71 -36.54 -7.43 -23.59
C LYS A 71 -36.50 -8.41 -22.41
N LEU A 72 -35.30 -8.85 -22.01
CA LEU A 72 -35.14 -9.71 -20.85
C LEU A 72 -35.57 -9.01 -19.57
N LEU A 73 -35.18 -7.75 -19.36
CA LEU A 73 -35.56 -6.96 -18.20
C LEU A 73 -37.09 -6.85 -18.08
N ARG A 74 -37.77 -6.52 -19.18
CA ARG A 74 -39.24 -6.46 -19.23
C ARG A 74 -39.87 -7.83 -18.96
N SER A 75 -39.35 -8.89 -19.57
CA SER A 75 -39.87 -10.26 -19.39
C SER A 75 -39.67 -10.79 -17.97
N LEU A 76 -38.49 -10.61 -17.39
CA LEU A 76 -38.13 -11.13 -16.07
C LEU A 76 -38.94 -10.47 -14.95
N PHE A 77 -39.30 -9.20 -15.13
CA PHE A 77 -40.08 -8.43 -14.16
C PHE A 77 -41.54 -8.20 -14.57
N GLY A 78 -42.02 -8.82 -15.65
CA GLY A 78 -43.43 -8.76 -16.06
C GLY A 78 -43.91 -7.37 -16.50
N VAL A 79 -43.01 -6.53 -17.03
CA VAL A 79 -43.35 -5.17 -17.51
C VAL A 79 -43.93 -5.28 -18.92
N SER A 80 -45.24 -5.09 -19.06
CA SER A 80 -45.96 -5.14 -20.34
C SER A 80 -45.83 -3.83 -21.11
N GLY A 81 -44.98 -3.78 -22.14
CA GLY A 81 -44.80 -2.55 -22.95
C GLY A 81 -45.98 -2.16 -23.86
N GLU A 82 -47.22 -2.59 -23.57
CA GLU A 82 -48.42 -2.36 -24.41
C GLU A 82 -49.49 -1.47 -23.73
N GLY A 83 -49.26 -0.97 -22.51
CA GLY A 83 -50.18 -0.05 -21.83
C GLY A 83 -49.74 1.41 -21.93
N ASP A 84 -50.69 2.32 -22.18
CA ASP A 84 -50.48 3.79 -22.22
C ASP A 84 -50.03 4.42 -20.87
N HIS A 85 -49.83 3.60 -19.83
CA HIS A 85 -49.48 4.00 -18.46
C HIS A 85 -48.21 3.33 -17.91
N ASP A 86 -47.55 2.46 -18.68
CA ASP A 86 -46.26 1.88 -18.28
C ASP A 86 -45.15 2.78 -18.82
N GLU A 87 -44.47 3.52 -17.94
CA GLU A 87 -43.25 4.24 -18.31
C GLU A 87 -42.28 3.25 -18.95
N ASP A 88 -41.80 3.56 -20.16
CA ASP A 88 -40.92 2.68 -20.95
C ASP A 88 -39.65 2.33 -20.15
N VAL A 89 -39.68 1.22 -19.42
CA VAL A 89 -38.47 0.69 -18.78
C VAL A 89 -37.54 0.21 -19.89
N GLU A 90 -36.47 0.97 -20.11
CA GLU A 90 -35.47 0.69 -21.13
C GLU A 90 -34.10 0.54 -20.49
N TYR A 91 -33.48 -0.63 -20.70
CA TYR A 91 -32.15 -0.89 -20.18
C TYR A 91 -31.14 0.09 -20.78
N GLY A 92 -30.42 0.79 -19.90
CA GLY A 92 -29.44 1.81 -20.27
C GLY A 92 -29.97 3.24 -20.29
N SER A 93 -31.30 3.42 -20.26
CA SER A 93 -31.96 4.72 -20.09
C SER A 93 -32.52 4.87 -18.68
N THR A 94 -33.28 3.87 -18.23
CA THR A 94 -33.84 3.78 -16.87
C THR A 94 -32.77 3.25 -15.93
N MET A 95 -32.31 4.08 -15.00
CA MET A 95 -31.23 3.77 -14.06
C MET A 95 -31.74 3.04 -12.81
N ALA A 96 -32.99 3.29 -12.41
CA ALA A 96 -33.70 2.47 -11.44
C ALA A 96 -35.21 2.51 -11.72
N PHE A 97 -35.93 1.46 -11.34
CA PHE A 97 -37.39 1.43 -11.41
C PHE A 97 -38.01 0.62 -10.26
N GLY A 98 -39.24 0.96 -9.92
CA GLY A 98 -40.02 0.34 -8.84
C GLY A 98 -41.18 -0.47 -9.40
N LYS A 99 -41.38 -1.66 -8.86
CA LYS A 99 -42.53 -2.52 -9.16
C LYS A 99 -43.28 -2.80 -7.86
N LYS A 100 -44.57 -2.47 -7.82
CA LYS A 100 -45.44 -2.93 -6.73
C LYS A 100 -45.88 -4.37 -7.05
N LEU A 101 -45.73 -5.26 -6.08
CA LEU A 101 -46.22 -6.62 -6.18
C LEU A 101 -47.71 -6.62 -5.84
N GLY A 102 -48.50 -7.39 -6.58
CA GLY A 102 -49.94 -7.49 -6.33
C GLY A 102 -50.19 -8.06 -4.93
N ASP A 103 -51.20 -7.51 -4.25
CA ASP A 103 -51.70 -8.04 -3.00
C ASP A 103 -52.47 -9.34 -3.32
N ASP A 104 -51.79 -10.49 -3.30
CA ASP A 104 -52.48 -11.78 -3.44
C ASP A 104 -53.52 -11.91 -2.31
N ASP A 105 -54.75 -12.33 -2.66
CA ASP A 105 -56.01 -12.45 -1.90
C ASP A 105 -56.01 -13.18 -0.52
N VAL A 106 -54.89 -13.23 0.21
CA VAL A 106 -54.82 -13.78 1.56
C VAL A 106 -54.96 -12.64 2.56
N ALA A 107 -56.23 -12.26 2.75
CA ALA A 107 -56.83 -11.59 3.90
C ALA A 107 -55.87 -11.34 5.10
N ASP A 108 -55.41 -10.10 5.21
CA ASP A 108 -55.74 -9.19 6.31
C ASP A 108 -55.25 -7.79 5.86
N ASP A 109 -56.17 -6.83 5.67
CA ASP A 109 -55.91 -5.46 5.19
C ASP A 109 -54.97 -4.61 6.11
N GLU A 110 -54.32 -5.23 7.09
CA GLU A 110 -53.42 -4.59 8.06
C GLU A 110 -51.93 -4.72 7.68
N ASP A 111 -51.54 -5.69 6.86
CA ASP A 111 -50.15 -5.88 6.39
C ASP A 111 -49.97 -5.19 5.03
N GLY A 112 -49.55 -3.93 5.03
CA GLY A 112 -49.44 -3.13 3.80
C GLY A 112 -48.56 -3.74 2.70
N GLY A 113 -48.74 -3.24 1.47
CA GLY A 113 -48.29 -3.89 0.24
C GLY A 113 -46.78 -4.08 0.11
N SER A 114 -46.37 -4.83 -0.91
CA SER A 114 -44.96 -5.19 -1.13
C SER A 114 -44.41 -4.61 -2.43
N GLY A 115 -43.13 -4.21 -2.42
CA GLY A 115 -42.47 -3.57 -3.56
C GLY A 115 -41.06 -4.10 -3.84
N VAL A 116 -40.64 -3.97 -5.09
CA VAL A 116 -39.27 -4.27 -5.53
C VAL A 116 -38.68 -3.06 -6.23
N ALA A 117 -37.52 -2.62 -5.77
CA ALA A 117 -36.74 -1.54 -6.38
C ALA A 117 -35.52 -2.13 -7.10
N ILE A 118 -35.41 -1.88 -8.40
CA ILE A 118 -34.39 -2.52 -9.26
C ILE A 118 -33.47 -1.45 -9.81
N ALA A 119 -32.19 -1.60 -9.52
CA ALA A 119 -31.13 -0.74 -10.02
C ALA A 119 -30.60 -1.30 -11.34
N CYS A 120 -30.66 -0.52 -12.42
CA CYS A 120 -30.23 -0.90 -13.76
C CYS A 120 -29.08 0.01 -14.22
N PRO A 121 -27.83 -0.21 -13.75
CA PRO A 121 -26.71 0.58 -14.20
C PRO A 121 -26.54 0.51 -15.72
N SER A 122 -26.49 1.68 -16.35
CA SER A 122 -26.27 1.77 -17.79
C SER A 122 -24.86 1.32 -18.18
N ASN A 123 -24.65 1.04 -19.46
CA ASN A 123 -23.33 0.69 -20.01
C ASN A 123 -22.30 1.85 -19.88
N ILE A 124 -22.75 3.05 -19.50
CA ILE A 124 -21.92 4.24 -19.28
C ILE A 124 -21.59 4.39 -17.78
N ALA A 125 -22.29 3.68 -16.90
CA ALA A 125 -22.03 3.71 -15.46
C ALA A 125 -20.61 3.27 -15.16
N THR A 126 -19.95 4.01 -14.26
CA THR A 126 -18.61 3.67 -13.82
C THR A 126 -18.63 2.40 -12.97
N VAL A 127 -17.53 1.66 -12.94
CA VAL A 127 -17.39 0.46 -12.10
C VAL A 127 -17.61 0.79 -10.61
N SER A 128 -17.25 2.00 -10.18
CA SER A 128 -17.49 2.48 -8.82
C SER A 128 -18.97 2.66 -8.51
N GLU A 129 -19.74 3.26 -9.44
CA GLU A 129 -21.20 3.39 -9.32
C GLU A 129 -21.86 2.02 -9.26
N VAL A 130 -21.49 1.10 -10.17
CA VAL A 130 -22.02 -0.27 -10.19
C VAL A 130 -21.73 -0.99 -8.86
N SER A 131 -20.48 -0.93 -8.40
CA SER A 131 -20.05 -1.61 -7.18
C SER A 131 -20.76 -1.06 -5.95
N SER A 132 -20.91 0.26 -5.86
CA SER A 132 -21.62 0.92 -4.75
C SER A 132 -23.12 0.62 -4.76
N THR A 133 -23.70 0.48 -5.95
CA THR A 133 -25.10 0.07 -6.12
C THR A 133 -25.31 -1.35 -5.60
N VAL A 134 -24.41 -2.28 -5.89
CA VAL A 134 -24.49 -3.65 -5.34
C VAL A 134 -24.40 -3.66 -3.82
N VAL A 135 -23.56 -2.80 -3.22
CA VAL A 135 -23.50 -2.65 -1.76
C VAL A 135 -24.79 -2.05 -1.21
N ALA A 136 -25.35 -1.02 -1.84
CA ALA A 136 -26.62 -0.42 -1.44
C ALA A 136 -27.80 -1.40 -1.52
N CYS A 137 -27.79 -2.30 -2.52
CA CYS A 137 -28.73 -3.42 -2.61
C CYS A 137 -28.43 -4.58 -1.63
N GLY A 138 -27.43 -4.43 -0.75
CA GLY A 138 -27.01 -5.44 0.23
C GLY A 138 -26.45 -6.72 -0.38
N GLY A 139 -25.98 -6.66 -1.62
CA GLY A 139 -25.44 -7.80 -2.35
C GLY A 139 -26.51 -8.64 -3.06
N THR A 140 -27.76 -8.20 -3.17
CA THR A 140 -28.75 -8.85 -4.05
C THR A 140 -28.49 -8.46 -5.50
N VAL A 141 -28.14 -9.43 -6.34
CA VAL A 141 -27.76 -9.21 -7.74
C VAL A 141 -28.53 -10.15 -8.67
N VAL A 142 -29.11 -9.58 -9.72
CA VAL A 142 -29.59 -10.31 -10.90
C VAL A 142 -28.55 -10.12 -12.00
N TYR A 143 -27.86 -11.18 -12.39
CA TYR A 143 -26.76 -11.15 -13.35
C TYR A 143 -27.13 -11.90 -14.62
N VAL A 144 -27.14 -11.20 -15.76
CA VAL A 144 -27.38 -11.79 -17.08
C VAL A 144 -26.06 -12.20 -17.72
N ALA A 145 -25.87 -13.50 -17.91
CA ALA A 145 -24.68 -14.07 -18.50
C ALA A 145 -24.90 -14.43 -19.98
N ASP A 146 -24.08 -13.86 -20.88
CA ASP A 146 -24.09 -14.24 -22.29
C ASP A 146 -23.27 -15.52 -22.55
N PRO A 147 -23.79 -16.50 -23.29
CA PRO A 147 -23.06 -17.73 -23.65
C PRO A 147 -21.73 -17.48 -24.37
N VAL A 148 -21.60 -16.37 -25.10
CA VAL A 148 -20.37 -15.99 -25.81
C VAL A 148 -19.28 -15.56 -24.82
N ASP A 149 -19.64 -14.74 -23.83
CA ASP A 149 -18.71 -14.30 -22.77
C ASP A 149 -18.33 -15.47 -21.86
N LEU A 150 -19.27 -16.37 -21.58
CA LEU A 150 -19.01 -17.64 -20.89
C LEU A 150 -18.01 -18.53 -21.63
N GLY A 151 -18.01 -18.50 -22.97
CA GLY A 151 -17.08 -19.25 -23.80
C GLY A 151 -15.68 -18.64 -23.86
N ARG A 152 -15.58 -17.30 -23.86
CA ARG A 152 -14.31 -16.57 -23.99
C ARG A 152 -13.64 -16.28 -22.64
N GLY A 153 -14.43 -16.12 -21.58
CA GLY A 153 -13.96 -15.68 -20.26
C GLY A 153 -13.60 -14.20 -20.16
N GLU A 154 -13.56 -13.47 -21.27
CA GLU A 154 -13.34 -12.02 -21.33
C GLU A 154 -14.67 -11.28 -21.25
N GLY A 155 -14.76 -10.19 -20.48
CA GLY A 155 -15.98 -9.36 -20.42
C GLY A 155 -17.11 -9.90 -19.55
N LEU A 156 -17.00 -11.15 -19.06
CA LEU A 156 -18.00 -11.76 -18.18
C LEU A 156 -18.04 -10.99 -16.85
N PHE A 157 -16.91 -10.83 -16.16
CA PHE A 157 -16.89 -10.25 -14.81
C PHE A 157 -16.35 -8.82 -14.73
N ASP A 158 -16.45 -8.06 -15.83
CA ASP A 158 -15.91 -6.68 -15.91
C ASP A 158 -16.52 -5.76 -14.85
N SER A 159 -17.84 -5.84 -14.65
CA SER A 159 -18.58 -5.08 -13.63
C SER A 159 -18.86 -5.89 -12.36
N PHE A 160 -19.14 -7.19 -12.51
CA PHE A 160 -19.51 -8.07 -11.40
C PHE A 160 -18.34 -8.39 -10.45
N GLY A 161 -17.13 -8.62 -10.98
CA GLY A 161 -15.96 -8.90 -10.14
C GLY A 161 -15.63 -7.75 -9.18
N PRO A 162 -15.47 -6.50 -9.67
CA PRO A 162 -15.29 -5.33 -8.80
C PRO A 162 -16.43 -5.13 -7.79
N ALA A 163 -17.68 -5.42 -8.18
CA ALA A 163 -18.81 -5.32 -7.27
C ALA A 163 -18.73 -6.31 -6.10
N ILE A 164 -18.30 -7.55 -6.37
CA ILE A 164 -18.03 -8.55 -5.33
C ILE A 164 -16.91 -8.08 -4.39
N GLU A 165 -15.81 -7.55 -4.93
CA GLU A 165 -14.72 -7.00 -4.10
C GLU A 165 -15.23 -5.93 -3.15
N ARG A 166 -16.06 -5.02 -3.66
CA ARG A 166 -16.65 -3.93 -2.88
C ARG A 166 -17.56 -4.46 -1.79
N LEU A 167 -18.37 -5.45 -2.10
CA LEU A 167 -19.27 -6.11 -1.15
C LEU A 167 -18.48 -6.79 -0.02
N LEU A 168 -17.43 -7.55 -0.36
CA LEU A 168 -16.58 -8.21 0.64
C LEU A 168 -15.82 -7.20 1.51
N ALA A 169 -15.32 -6.13 0.90
CA ALA A 169 -14.66 -5.02 1.60
C ALA A 169 -15.63 -4.31 2.56
N ALA A 170 -16.84 -3.97 2.10
CA ALA A 170 -17.86 -3.33 2.93
C ALA A 170 -18.32 -4.21 4.10
N ARG A 171 -18.43 -5.52 3.89
CA ARG A 171 -18.71 -6.49 4.97
C ARG A 171 -17.59 -6.54 6.00
N ALA A 172 -16.34 -6.62 5.55
CA ALA A 172 -15.19 -6.60 6.47
C ALA A 172 -15.09 -5.28 7.25
N MET A 173 -15.43 -4.16 6.63
CA MET A 173 -15.55 -2.87 7.32
C MET A 173 -16.68 -2.90 8.37
N ALA A 174 -17.86 -3.41 8.03
CA ALA A 174 -18.99 -3.51 8.96
C ALA A 174 -18.71 -4.42 10.18
N GLU A 175 -17.67 -5.26 10.13
CA GLU A 175 -17.20 -6.06 11.26
C GLU A 175 -16.30 -5.28 12.24
N THR A 176 -15.71 -4.16 11.83
CA THR A 176 -14.87 -3.30 12.69
C THR A 176 -15.69 -2.31 13.51
N GLU A 177 -15.17 -1.83 14.65
CA GLU A 177 -15.88 -0.86 15.50
C GLU A 177 -16.25 0.44 14.76
N GLU A 178 -15.36 0.96 13.90
CA GLU A 178 -15.63 2.15 13.09
C GLU A 178 -16.67 1.90 11.98
N GLY A 179 -16.68 0.71 11.38
CA GLY A 179 -17.63 0.39 10.32
C GLY A 179 -19.02 -0.02 10.83
N LYS A 180 -19.15 -0.39 12.11
CA LYS A 180 -20.46 -0.60 12.76
C LYS A 180 -21.32 0.66 12.76
N GLU A 181 -20.71 1.83 12.88
CA GLU A 181 -21.42 3.11 12.83
C GLU A 181 -21.67 3.56 11.38
N ALA A 182 -20.78 3.22 10.45
CA ALA A 182 -20.85 3.70 9.07
C ALA A 182 -21.78 2.88 8.15
N ILE A 183 -21.85 1.54 8.30
CA ILE A 183 -22.68 0.67 7.44
C ILE A 183 -23.27 -0.51 8.24
N PRO A 184 -24.13 -0.25 9.23
CA PRO A 184 -24.61 -1.27 10.18
C PRO A 184 -25.43 -2.39 9.51
N TYR A 185 -26.15 -2.07 8.44
CA TYR A 185 -27.13 -2.97 7.83
C TYR A 185 -26.52 -4.13 7.02
N LEU A 186 -25.22 -4.09 6.70
CA LEU A 186 -24.56 -5.18 5.94
C LEU A 186 -24.17 -6.36 6.84
N ARG A 187 -24.18 -6.17 8.16
CA ARG A 187 -23.79 -7.20 9.11
C ARG A 187 -24.82 -8.32 9.10
N ASN A 188 -24.37 -9.55 8.81
CA ASN A 188 -25.21 -10.75 8.74
C ASN A 188 -26.32 -10.72 7.67
N ARG A 189 -26.33 -9.75 6.74
CA ARG A 189 -27.33 -9.71 5.67
C ARG A 189 -27.02 -10.80 4.63
N PRO A 190 -27.95 -11.76 4.41
CA PRO A 190 -27.77 -12.75 3.36
C PRO A 190 -27.90 -12.08 1.99
N SER A 191 -26.93 -12.33 1.12
CA SER A 191 -26.94 -11.86 -0.28
C SER A 191 -27.44 -12.95 -1.21
N THR A 192 -28.20 -12.54 -2.22
CA THR A 192 -28.78 -13.43 -3.23
C THR A 192 -28.17 -13.13 -4.60
N LEU A 193 -27.72 -14.17 -5.31
CA LEU A 193 -27.30 -14.07 -6.70
C LEU A 193 -28.26 -14.86 -7.59
N ILE A 194 -28.90 -14.18 -8.55
CA ILE A 194 -29.70 -14.82 -9.59
C ILE A 194 -28.93 -14.71 -10.90
N VAL A 195 -28.59 -15.84 -11.51
CA VAL A 195 -27.88 -15.89 -12.79
C VAL A 195 -28.87 -16.29 -13.89
N VAL A 196 -29.10 -15.40 -14.84
CA VAL A 196 -29.96 -15.64 -15.99
C VAL A 196 -29.08 -15.88 -17.22
N PHE A 197 -29.23 -17.04 -17.88
CA PHE A 197 -28.50 -17.33 -19.11
C PHE A 197 -29.26 -16.82 -20.34
N SER A 198 -28.67 -15.84 -21.03
CA SER A 198 -29.28 -15.26 -22.24
C SER A 198 -29.43 -16.31 -23.35
N GLY A 199 -30.64 -16.46 -23.88
CA GLY A 199 -30.93 -17.35 -25.02
C GLY A 199 -30.95 -18.85 -24.70
N VAL A 200 -30.98 -19.23 -23.42
CA VAL A 200 -31.04 -20.62 -22.99
C VAL A 200 -32.42 -20.94 -22.44
N THR A 201 -33.07 -21.96 -23.02
CA THR A 201 -34.46 -22.33 -22.69
C THR A 201 -34.59 -23.72 -22.10
N SER A 202 -33.57 -24.58 -22.23
CA SER A 202 -33.64 -25.96 -21.74
C SER A 202 -32.86 -26.18 -20.44
N ASN A 203 -33.43 -26.97 -19.51
CA ASN A 203 -32.78 -27.30 -18.23
C ASN A 203 -31.42 -28.01 -18.41
N ALA A 204 -31.27 -28.82 -19.46
CA ALA A 204 -30.00 -29.48 -19.76
C ALA A 204 -28.90 -28.49 -20.16
N GLU A 205 -29.23 -27.43 -20.91
CA GLU A 205 -28.29 -26.38 -21.26
C GLU A 205 -27.95 -25.48 -20.08
N ILE A 206 -28.92 -25.20 -19.19
CA ILE A 206 -28.69 -24.45 -17.94
C ILE A 206 -27.63 -25.16 -17.10
N ALA A 207 -27.74 -26.48 -16.92
CA ALA A 207 -26.75 -27.25 -16.16
C ALA A 207 -25.33 -27.14 -16.78
N LYS A 208 -25.23 -27.15 -18.11
CA LYS A 208 -23.97 -26.98 -18.84
C LYS A 208 -23.38 -25.57 -18.67
N GLN A 209 -24.21 -24.54 -18.75
CA GLN A 209 -23.76 -23.15 -18.60
C GLN A 209 -23.43 -22.82 -17.15
N LYS A 210 -24.17 -23.38 -16.19
CA LYS A 210 -23.89 -23.32 -14.75
C LYS A 210 -22.46 -23.79 -14.43
N ALA A 211 -22.09 -24.99 -14.89
CA ALA A 211 -20.75 -25.53 -14.65
C ALA A 211 -19.63 -24.63 -15.23
N LYS A 212 -19.87 -24.03 -16.40
CA LYS A 212 -18.94 -23.07 -17.00
C LYS A 212 -18.86 -21.77 -16.21
N PHE A 213 -20.00 -21.24 -15.77
CA PHE A 213 -20.10 -20.02 -14.99
C PHE A 213 -19.36 -20.17 -13.66
N GLU A 214 -19.61 -21.25 -12.92
CA GLU A 214 -18.94 -21.52 -11.63
C GLU A 214 -17.43 -21.70 -11.80
N SER A 215 -16.98 -22.37 -12.87
CA SER A 215 -15.55 -22.51 -13.17
C SER A 215 -14.90 -21.16 -13.46
N ALA A 216 -15.56 -20.31 -14.25
CA ALA A 216 -15.08 -18.96 -14.55
C ALA A 216 -15.10 -18.07 -13.29
N ALA A 217 -16.16 -18.15 -12.49
CA ALA A 217 -16.30 -17.40 -11.25
C ALA A 217 -15.21 -17.78 -10.24
N SER A 218 -14.87 -19.06 -10.12
CA SER A 218 -13.77 -19.53 -9.25
C SER A 218 -12.42 -18.90 -9.65
N LYS A 219 -12.13 -18.79 -10.96
CA LYS A 219 -10.92 -18.11 -11.44
C LYS A 219 -10.95 -16.62 -11.15
N MET A 220 -12.10 -15.98 -11.30
CA MET A 220 -12.29 -14.56 -10.96
C MET A 220 -12.10 -14.34 -9.45
N LEU A 221 -12.70 -15.16 -8.59
CA LEU A 221 -12.58 -15.07 -7.13
C LEU A 221 -11.11 -15.17 -6.66
N GLN A 222 -10.29 -15.97 -7.35
CA GLN A 222 -8.85 -16.06 -7.08
C GLN A 222 -8.06 -14.80 -7.50
N ALA A 223 -8.57 -14.06 -8.49
CA ALA A 223 -7.91 -12.88 -9.05
C ALA A 223 -8.35 -11.57 -8.39
N ILE A 224 -9.52 -11.55 -7.74
CA ILE A 224 -10.03 -10.36 -7.06
C ILE A 224 -9.34 -10.07 -5.74
N ILE A 225 -9.40 -8.81 -5.34
CA ILE A 225 -8.91 -8.26 -4.09
C ILE A 225 -9.87 -8.60 -2.96
N GLN A 226 -9.43 -9.42 -2.01
CA GLN A 226 -10.23 -9.82 -0.85
C GLN A 226 -9.62 -9.30 0.47
N PRO A 227 -10.44 -9.00 1.49
CA PRO A 227 -9.96 -8.55 2.79
C PRO A 227 -9.03 -9.60 3.43
N THR A 228 -7.98 -9.15 4.11
CA THR A 228 -6.98 -10.08 4.67
C THR A 228 -7.41 -10.73 5.99
N HIS A 229 -8.38 -10.14 6.68
CA HIS A 229 -8.89 -10.59 7.98
C HIS A 229 -10.12 -11.51 7.87
N SER A 230 -10.76 -11.61 6.70
CA SER A 230 -11.90 -12.47 6.47
C SER A 230 -11.51 -13.78 5.76
N LYS A 231 -12.37 -14.81 5.88
CA LYS A 231 -12.19 -16.07 5.15
C LYS A 231 -12.19 -15.78 3.65
N LYS A 232 -11.14 -16.21 2.95
CA LYS A 232 -11.06 -16.06 1.49
C LYS A 232 -12.19 -16.82 0.81
N ALA A 233 -12.97 -16.12 -0.01
CA ALA A 233 -13.95 -16.68 -0.89
C ALA A 233 -13.26 -17.39 -2.05
N THR A 234 -13.53 -18.68 -2.19
CA THR A 234 -13.03 -19.52 -3.29
C THR A 234 -14.13 -19.93 -4.25
N LYS A 235 -15.38 -19.94 -3.77
CA LYS A 235 -16.58 -20.22 -4.54
C LYS A 235 -17.62 -19.13 -4.33
N LEU A 236 -18.63 -19.07 -5.20
CA LEU A 236 -19.68 -18.05 -5.10
C LEU A 236 -20.52 -18.24 -3.82
N GLU A 237 -20.66 -19.46 -3.32
CA GLU A 237 -21.36 -19.77 -2.07
C GLU A 237 -20.62 -19.23 -0.83
N ASP A 238 -19.32 -18.92 -0.94
CA ASP A 238 -18.61 -18.22 0.14
C ASP A 238 -19.00 -16.72 0.20
N VAL A 239 -19.61 -16.17 -0.86
CA VAL A 239 -20.01 -14.76 -0.97
C VAL A 239 -21.52 -14.59 -0.84
N PHE A 240 -22.31 -15.44 -1.49
CA PHE A 240 -23.77 -15.37 -1.56
C PHE A 240 -24.41 -16.45 -0.71
N GLY A 241 -25.40 -16.08 0.09
CA GLY A 241 -26.18 -17.02 0.91
C GLY A 241 -27.13 -17.87 0.07
N ARG A 242 -27.56 -17.36 -1.09
CA ARG A 242 -28.42 -18.06 -2.04
C ARG A 242 -27.97 -17.79 -3.48
N ILE A 243 -27.93 -18.82 -4.31
CA ILE A 243 -27.61 -18.73 -5.74
C ILE A 243 -28.65 -19.49 -6.54
N GLU A 244 -29.32 -18.82 -7.47
CA GLU A 244 -30.31 -19.42 -8.37
C GLU A 244 -29.87 -19.25 -9.83
N PHE A 245 -30.11 -20.27 -10.64
CA PHE A 245 -29.79 -20.27 -12.07
C PHE A 245 -31.08 -20.41 -12.88
N LEU A 246 -31.43 -19.39 -13.64
CA LEU A 246 -32.71 -19.29 -14.34
C LEU A 246 -32.53 -19.29 -15.86
N SER A 247 -33.58 -19.73 -16.55
CA SER A 247 -33.69 -19.67 -18.01
C SER A 247 -34.08 -18.27 -18.47
N SER A 248 -33.87 -17.94 -19.75
CA SER A 248 -34.34 -16.67 -20.32
C SER A 248 -35.86 -16.56 -20.42
N ASN A 249 -36.59 -17.67 -20.26
CA ASN A 249 -38.05 -17.73 -20.36
C ASN A 249 -38.73 -17.66 -18.98
N GLU A 250 -37.95 -17.63 -17.90
CA GLU A 250 -38.52 -17.49 -16.56
C GLU A 250 -39.19 -16.12 -16.44
N MET A 251 -40.40 -16.10 -15.89
CA MET A 251 -41.16 -14.90 -15.58
C MET A 251 -41.22 -14.73 -14.05
N ASN A 252 -41.33 -13.48 -13.59
CA ASN A 252 -41.44 -13.13 -12.17
C ASN A 252 -40.19 -13.48 -11.34
N VAL A 253 -39.03 -13.00 -11.79
CA VAL A 253 -37.76 -13.12 -11.06
C VAL A 253 -37.84 -12.50 -9.66
N ASP A 254 -38.76 -11.55 -9.46
CA ASP A 254 -39.05 -10.96 -8.16
C ASP A 254 -39.29 -12.02 -7.08
N MET A 255 -39.96 -13.14 -7.37
CA MET A 255 -40.20 -14.23 -6.41
C MET A 255 -38.93 -14.90 -5.87
N TYR A 256 -37.81 -14.78 -6.59
CA TYR A 256 -36.54 -15.42 -6.24
C TYR A 256 -35.59 -14.48 -5.46
N LEU A 257 -35.93 -13.20 -5.33
CA LEU A 257 -35.04 -12.22 -4.67
C LEU A 257 -34.96 -12.42 -3.15
N CYS A 258 -35.90 -13.17 -2.55
CA CYS A 258 -35.87 -13.53 -1.12
C CYS A 258 -34.75 -14.54 -0.79
N PRO A 259 -33.80 -14.23 0.11
CA PRO A 259 -32.70 -15.13 0.48
C PRO A 259 -33.16 -16.43 1.14
N ALA A 260 -34.34 -16.45 1.78
CA ALA A 260 -34.88 -17.59 2.53
C ALA A 260 -35.83 -18.49 1.71
N GLY A 261 -36.06 -18.21 0.42
CA GLY A 261 -36.96 -19.02 -0.41
C GLY A 261 -38.45 -18.68 -0.27
N GLY A 262 -38.80 -17.53 0.30
CA GLY A 262 -40.18 -17.06 0.47
C GLY A 262 -40.63 -16.02 -0.55
N LYS A 263 -41.90 -15.61 -0.48
CA LYS A 263 -42.42 -14.48 -1.26
C LYS A 263 -41.66 -13.20 -0.87
N VAL A 264 -41.26 -12.43 -1.87
CA VAL A 264 -40.76 -11.08 -1.64
C VAL A 264 -41.89 -10.23 -1.09
N GLY A 265 -41.63 -9.51 0.00
CA GLY A 265 -42.63 -8.66 0.63
C GLY A 265 -43.09 -9.09 2.03
N HIS A 266 -42.87 -10.34 2.43
CA HIS A 266 -43.35 -10.79 3.74
C HIS A 266 -42.54 -10.16 4.89
N PRO A 267 -43.17 -9.70 6.00
CA PRO A 267 -42.47 -9.15 7.18
C PRO A 267 -41.37 -10.03 7.77
N ASN A 268 -41.48 -11.35 7.60
CA ASN A 268 -40.50 -12.32 8.11
C ASN A 268 -39.37 -12.61 7.11
N SER A 269 -39.39 -11.99 5.93
CA SER A 269 -38.36 -12.16 4.91
C SER A 269 -37.13 -11.30 5.24
N PRO A 270 -35.91 -11.86 5.30
CA PRO A 270 -34.70 -11.10 5.60
C PRO A 270 -34.32 -10.08 4.50
N SER A 271 -35.00 -10.09 3.35
CA SER A 271 -34.81 -9.10 2.28
C SER A 271 -35.87 -8.00 2.24
N SER A 272 -36.99 -8.18 2.93
CA SER A 272 -38.09 -7.22 2.99
C SER A 272 -37.90 -6.29 4.17
N ARG A 273 -37.79 -4.99 3.90
CA ARG A 273 -37.55 -3.97 4.92
C ARG A 273 -38.44 -2.78 4.68
N GLU A 274 -38.67 -2.02 5.73
CA GLU A 274 -39.38 -0.74 5.63
C GLU A 274 -38.64 0.19 4.65
N PRO A 275 -39.37 0.92 3.78
CA PRO A 275 -38.80 1.85 2.82
C PRO A 275 -37.75 2.80 3.42
N ALA A 276 -38.03 3.34 4.61
CA ALA A 276 -37.12 4.23 5.34
C ALA A 276 -35.77 3.58 5.66
N GLU A 277 -35.76 2.30 6.06
CA GLU A 277 -34.51 1.57 6.34
C GLU A 277 -33.69 1.30 5.07
N VAL A 278 -34.38 1.02 3.96
CA VAL A 278 -33.74 0.78 2.66
C VAL A 278 -33.17 2.10 2.11
N ALA A 279 -33.91 3.19 2.22
CA ALA A 279 -33.43 4.53 1.84
C ALA A 279 -32.23 4.97 2.71
N GLY A 280 -32.26 4.68 4.02
CA GLY A 280 -31.12 4.86 4.92
C GLY A 280 -29.89 4.07 4.48
N SER A 281 -30.08 2.81 4.06
CA SER A 281 -28.99 1.97 3.56
C SER A 281 -28.31 2.53 2.30
N VAL A 282 -29.10 3.15 1.40
CA VAL A 282 -28.58 3.86 0.22
C VAL A 282 -27.80 5.12 0.65
N SER A 283 -28.35 5.89 1.59
CA SER A 283 -27.72 7.08 2.14
C SER A 283 -26.39 6.77 2.82
N ASP A 284 -26.30 5.69 3.60
CA ASP A 284 -25.07 5.26 4.28
C ASP A 284 -23.93 4.98 3.29
N VAL A 285 -24.25 4.34 2.14
CA VAL A 285 -23.26 4.07 1.08
C VAL A 285 -22.75 5.35 0.44
N ILE A 286 -23.63 6.33 0.27
CA ILE A 286 -23.28 7.64 -0.28
C ILE A 286 -22.40 8.41 0.73
N SER A 287 -22.85 8.47 1.98
CA SER A 287 -22.16 9.16 3.09
C SER A 287 -20.80 8.55 3.42
N ALA A 288 -20.66 7.22 3.30
CA ALA A 288 -19.39 6.53 3.43
C ALA A 288 -18.41 6.81 2.26
N GLY A 289 -18.79 7.67 1.31
CA GLY A 289 -17.97 8.05 0.15
C GLY A 289 -17.74 6.88 -0.80
N LEU A 290 -18.56 5.83 -0.73
CA LEU A 290 -18.29 4.61 -1.46
C LEU A 290 -18.48 4.79 -2.98
N VAL A 291 -19.28 5.77 -3.39
CA VAL A 291 -19.58 6.05 -4.80
C VAL A 291 -18.36 6.60 -5.56
N GLU A 292 -17.47 7.34 -4.90
CA GLU A 292 -16.40 8.10 -5.57
C GLU A 292 -15.01 7.46 -5.48
N ASN A 293 -14.79 6.47 -4.60
CA ASN A 293 -13.44 6.00 -4.30
C ASN A 293 -13.37 4.49 -4.01
N LEU A 294 -12.80 3.71 -4.95
CA LEU A 294 -12.41 2.31 -4.73
C LEU A 294 -11.06 2.19 -3.98
N GLY A 295 -10.38 3.30 -3.72
CA GLY A 295 -9.07 3.41 -3.05
C GLY A 295 -8.94 2.64 -1.74
N PRO A 296 -9.91 2.73 -0.81
CA PRO A 296 -9.87 1.96 0.44
C PRO A 296 -9.79 0.44 0.22
N MET A 297 -10.28 -0.08 -0.92
CA MET A 297 -10.22 -1.53 -1.22
C MET A 297 -8.81 -1.99 -1.58
N VAL A 298 -8.05 -1.15 -2.28
CA VAL A 298 -6.66 -1.45 -2.64
C VAL A 298 -5.76 -1.32 -1.41
N GLU A 299 -6.04 -0.34 -0.54
CA GLU A 299 -5.31 -0.14 0.71
C GLU A 299 -5.54 -1.28 1.72
N MET A 300 -6.77 -1.76 1.88
CA MET A 300 -7.08 -2.88 2.80
C MET A 300 -6.45 -4.22 2.38
N ALA A 301 -6.11 -4.39 1.11
CA ALA A 301 -5.47 -5.60 0.60
C ALA A 301 -3.96 -5.46 0.39
N ALA A 302 -3.47 -4.24 0.24
CA ALA A 302 -2.04 -3.97 0.23
C ALA A 302 -1.49 -4.14 1.65
N LYS A 303 -0.93 -5.34 1.93
CA LYS A 303 -0.03 -5.55 3.09
C LYS A 303 1.29 -4.77 2.98
N VAL A 304 1.45 -3.97 1.95
CA VAL A 304 2.57 -3.06 1.77
C VAL A 304 2.12 -1.73 2.39
N PRO A 305 2.81 -1.19 3.41
CA PRO A 305 2.40 0.05 4.06
C PRO A 305 2.33 1.17 3.03
N VAL A 306 1.11 1.62 2.77
CA VAL A 306 0.82 2.63 1.77
C VAL A 306 1.10 4.00 2.39
N LYS A 307 2.23 4.63 2.02
CA LYS A 307 2.68 5.89 2.65
C LYS A 307 1.98 7.14 2.12
N GLN A 308 1.25 7.02 1.03
CA GLN A 308 0.42 8.09 0.43
C GLN A 308 -1.04 7.61 0.35
N ALA A 309 -2.04 8.48 0.38
CA ALA A 309 -3.45 8.06 0.23
C ALA A 309 -3.79 7.65 -1.21
N CYS A 310 -4.70 6.69 -1.39
CA CYS A 310 -5.08 6.17 -2.71
C CYS A 310 -5.77 7.26 -3.54
N PRO A 311 -5.26 7.60 -4.74
CA PRO A 311 -6.01 8.43 -5.66
C PRO A 311 -7.32 7.70 -6.01
N ARG A 312 -8.41 8.47 -6.15
CA ARG A 312 -9.75 7.97 -6.49
C ARG A 312 -9.66 7.01 -7.67
N LEU A 313 -9.83 5.70 -7.46
CA LEU A 313 -9.78 4.73 -8.55
C LEU A 313 -11.13 4.81 -9.28
N THR A 314 -11.17 5.56 -10.37
CA THR A 314 -12.38 5.76 -11.18
C THR A 314 -12.38 4.88 -12.42
N SER A 315 -11.24 4.31 -12.83
CA SER A 315 -11.12 3.56 -14.08
C SER A 315 -10.98 2.03 -13.87
N PRO A 316 -11.59 1.20 -14.73
CA PRO A 316 -11.42 -0.26 -14.71
C PRO A 316 -9.95 -0.70 -14.90
N ILE A 317 -9.17 0.11 -15.62
CA ILE A 317 -7.75 -0.15 -15.90
C ILE A 317 -6.92 -0.02 -14.62
N ASP A 318 -7.24 0.96 -13.77
CA ASP A 318 -6.58 1.17 -12.49
C ASP A 318 -6.81 0.01 -11.51
N LEU A 319 -8.02 -0.54 -11.53
CA LEU A 319 -8.37 -1.68 -10.71
C LEU A 319 -7.70 -2.97 -11.24
N ALA A 320 -7.69 -3.19 -12.55
CA ALA A 320 -6.94 -4.29 -13.17
C ALA A 320 -5.43 -4.19 -12.88
N ALA A 321 -4.87 -2.98 -12.91
CA ALA A 321 -3.47 -2.73 -12.55
C ALA A 321 -3.22 -3.06 -11.07
N ALA A 322 -4.09 -2.65 -10.15
CA ALA A 322 -3.97 -3.00 -8.73
C ALA A 322 -4.00 -4.51 -8.49
N ARG A 323 -4.95 -5.23 -9.12
CA ARG A 323 -5.09 -6.70 -9.02
C ARG A 323 -3.83 -7.44 -9.46
N LEU A 324 -3.25 -7.03 -10.58
CA LEU A 324 -2.11 -7.75 -11.16
C LEU A 324 -0.76 -7.29 -10.59
N LEU A 325 -0.54 -5.98 -10.47
CA LEU A 325 0.77 -5.43 -10.12
C LEU A 325 1.02 -5.39 -8.62
N GLY A 326 -0.03 -5.29 -7.79
CA GLY A 326 0.11 -5.28 -6.33
C GLY A 326 0.76 -6.57 -5.78
N PRO A 327 0.22 -7.76 -6.08
CA PRO A 327 0.82 -9.03 -5.65
C PRO A 327 2.24 -9.24 -6.18
N ILE A 328 2.53 -8.78 -7.39
CA ILE A 328 3.86 -8.87 -8.01
C ILE A 328 4.86 -7.96 -7.29
N ALA A 329 4.47 -6.72 -6.98
CA ALA A 329 5.31 -5.80 -6.20
C ALA A 329 5.64 -6.41 -4.83
N LYS A 330 4.65 -7.01 -4.16
CA LYS A 330 4.86 -7.70 -2.89
C LYS A 330 5.85 -8.86 -3.02
N LYS A 331 5.65 -9.73 -4.01
CA LYS A 331 6.56 -10.86 -4.26
C LYS A 331 7.97 -10.38 -4.57
N ALA A 332 8.11 -9.32 -5.37
CA ALA A 332 9.40 -8.73 -5.71
C ALA A 332 10.12 -8.17 -4.47
N LEU A 333 9.39 -7.56 -3.53
CA LEU A 333 9.93 -7.13 -2.23
C LEU A 333 10.41 -8.33 -1.39
N GLU A 334 9.58 -9.37 -1.26
CA GLU A 334 9.93 -10.60 -0.52
C GLU A 334 11.17 -11.29 -1.13
N ASP A 335 11.20 -11.44 -2.46
CA ASP A 335 12.33 -12.05 -3.19
C ASP A 335 13.61 -11.20 -3.06
N CYS A 336 13.50 -9.87 -3.04
CA CYS A 336 14.62 -8.97 -2.79
C CYS A 336 15.21 -9.19 -1.39
N LEU A 337 14.36 -9.14 -0.36
CA LEU A 337 14.79 -9.34 1.03
C LEU A 337 15.38 -10.74 1.23
N ALA A 338 14.77 -11.78 0.67
CA ALA A 338 15.31 -13.14 0.72
C ALA A 338 16.70 -13.24 0.08
N THR A 339 16.94 -12.52 -1.02
CA THR A 339 18.26 -12.48 -1.68
C THR A 339 19.31 -11.81 -0.78
N VAL A 340 18.93 -10.72 -0.11
CA VAL A 340 19.82 -10.01 0.82
C VAL A 340 20.11 -10.84 2.06
N TYR A 341 19.08 -11.36 2.74
CA TYR A 341 19.22 -12.21 3.93
C TYR A 341 20.01 -13.49 3.67
N LYS A 342 19.95 -14.06 2.45
CA LYS A 342 20.80 -15.19 2.08
C LYS A 342 22.29 -14.86 2.16
N SER A 343 22.65 -13.60 1.96
CA SER A 343 24.04 -13.13 1.95
C SER A 343 24.48 -12.54 3.29
N THR A 344 23.56 -11.92 4.03
CA THR A 344 23.82 -11.27 5.33
C THR A 344 23.43 -12.13 6.55
N GLY A 345 22.87 -13.32 6.35
CA GLY A 345 22.28 -14.15 7.41
C GLY A 345 20.86 -13.69 7.78
N SER A 346 20.09 -14.53 8.47
CA SER A 346 18.68 -14.24 8.83
C SER A 346 18.51 -12.93 9.60
N ASP A 347 19.51 -12.57 10.41
CA ASP A 347 19.46 -11.41 11.30
C ASP A 347 20.21 -10.20 10.70
N GLY A 348 20.71 -10.32 9.47
CA GLY A 348 21.53 -9.29 8.83
C GLY A 348 22.90 -9.07 9.49
N SER A 349 23.35 -9.98 10.35
CA SER A 349 24.54 -9.81 11.21
C SER A 349 25.86 -10.22 10.53
N GLN A 350 25.83 -11.00 9.46
CA GLN A 350 27.02 -11.38 8.73
C GLN A 350 27.48 -10.21 7.84
N LEU A 351 28.68 -9.68 8.13
CA LEU A 351 29.22 -8.52 7.41
C LEU A 351 29.49 -8.88 5.93
N VAL A 352 28.85 -8.14 5.02
CA VAL A 352 29.07 -8.23 3.58
C VAL A 352 29.88 -7.01 3.11
N PRO A 353 31.15 -7.18 2.67
CA PRO A 353 32.02 -6.05 2.31
C PRO A 353 31.49 -5.15 1.18
N GLU A 354 30.67 -5.68 0.29
CA GLU A 354 30.07 -4.97 -0.86
C GLU A 354 28.53 -4.93 -0.77
N PHE A 355 28.00 -4.77 0.45
CA PHE A 355 26.56 -4.73 0.69
C PHE A 355 25.82 -3.71 -0.18
N GLY A 356 26.41 -2.54 -0.44
CA GLY A 356 25.79 -1.50 -1.27
C GLY A 356 25.57 -1.96 -2.71
N ALA A 357 26.52 -2.66 -3.30
CA ALA A 357 26.40 -3.20 -4.66
C ALA A 357 25.37 -4.35 -4.71
N LEU A 358 25.32 -5.17 -3.67
CA LEU A 358 24.32 -6.23 -3.52
C LEU A 358 22.91 -5.64 -3.44
N ALA A 359 22.72 -4.61 -2.60
CA ALA A 359 21.45 -3.91 -2.45
C ALA A 359 21.01 -3.27 -3.77
N ASP A 360 21.90 -2.54 -4.46
CA ASP A 360 21.61 -1.93 -5.76
C ASP A 360 21.16 -2.99 -6.79
N ALA A 361 21.86 -4.12 -6.86
CA ALA A 361 21.51 -5.21 -7.79
C ALA A 361 20.16 -5.88 -7.44
N ALA A 362 19.89 -6.11 -6.16
CA ALA A 362 18.64 -6.71 -5.69
C ALA A 362 17.44 -5.78 -5.94
N ILE A 363 17.59 -4.48 -5.65
CA ILE A 363 16.57 -3.45 -5.94
C ILE A 363 16.31 -3.38 -7.45
N HIS A 364 17.38 -3.33 -8.27
CA HIS A 364 17.24 -3.27 -9.73
C HIS A 364 16.46 -4.47 -10.27
N ARG A 365 16.80 -5.68 -9.81
CA ARG A 365 16.10 -6.91 -10.19
C ARG A 365 14.63 -6.91 -9.78
N ALA A 366 14.31 -6.42 -8.58
CA ALA A 366 12.94 -6.33 -8.10
C ALA A 366 12.10 -5.36 -8.97
N LEU A 367 12.67 -4.18 -9.26
CA LEU A 367 12.02 -3.19 -10.14
C LEU A 367 11.88 -3.69 -11.58
N GLU A 368 12.87 -4.40 -12.12
CA GLU A 368 12.79 -5.01 -13.45
C GLU A 368 11.73 -6.10 -13.53
N THR A 369 11.57 -6.91 -12.49
CA THR A 369 10.51 -7.93 -12.40
C THR A 369 9.11 -7.29 -12.43
N TYR A 370 8.97 -6.16 -11.73
CA TYR A 370 7.75 -5.35 -11.77
C TYR A 370 7.52 -4.73 -13.15
N ASP A 371 8.51 -4.01 -13.68
CA ASP A 371 8.43 -3.25 -14.94
C ASP A 371 8.22 -4.18 -16.15
N SER A 372 8.82 -5.38 -16.15
CA SER A 372 8.60 -6.40 -17.18
C SER A 372 7.18 -6.94 -17.20
N THR A 373 6.49 -6.99 -16.05
CA THR A 373 5.09 -7.41 -16.01
C THR A 373 4.14 -6.26 -16.33
N ALA A 374 4.43 -5.06 -15.84
CA ALA A 374 3.67 -3.86 -16.19
C ALA A 374 3.74 -3.55 -17.69
N SER A 375 4.89 -3.79 -18.33
CA SER A 375 5.08 -3.54 -19.77
C SER A 375 4.37 -4.53 -20.69
N LYS A 376 4.04 -5.75 -20.23
CA LYS A 376 3.22 -6.72 -20.99
C LYS A 376 1.81 -6.19 -21.26
N HIS A 377 1.31 -5.30 -20.42
CA HIS A 377 0.01 -4.68 -20.57
C HIS A 377 0.18 -3.21 -20.96
N ALA A 378 0.08 -2.91 -22.27
CA ALA A 378 0.30 -1.55 -22.80
C ALA A 378 -0.54 -0.46 -22.10
N ASN A 379 -1.70 -0.83 -21.56
CA ASN A 379 -2.62 0.07 -20.88
C ASN A 379 -2.17 0.45 -19.45
N PHE A 380 -1.30 -0.35 -18.80
CA PHE A 380 -0.85 -0.07 -17.43
C PHE A 380 0.15 1.09 -17.36
N LYS A 381 0.86 1.39 -18.45
CA LYS A 381 1.75 2.58 -18.50
C LYS A 381 1.01 3.90 -18.28
N LYS A 382 -0.28 3.94 -18.61
CA LYS A 382 -1.15 5.12 -18.44
C LYS A 382 -1.83 5.16 -17.06
N SER A 383 -1.86 4.05 -16.34
CA SER A 383 -2.51 3.96 -15.03
C SER A 383 -1.71 4.75 -13.97
N PRO A 384 -2.30 5.75 -13.30
CA PRO A 384 -1.68 6.39 -12.14
C PRO A 384 -1.37 5.40 -11.01
N VAL A 385 -2.20 4.36 -10.85
CA VAL A 385 -2.04 3.31 -9.83
C VAL A 385 -0.80 2.47 -10.08
N ALA A 386 -0.58 2.04 -11.32
CA ALA A 386 0.62 1.27 -11.68
C ALA A 386 1.91 2.08 -11.41
N LYS A 387 1.89 3.40 -11.63
CA LYS A 387 3.02 4.27 -11.31
C LYS A 387 3.23 4.41 -9.80
N ARG A 388 2.14 4.55 -9.03
CA ARG A 388 2.22 4.64 -7.57
C ARG A 388 2.72 3.34 -6.94
N ILE A 389 2.18 2.18 -7.32
CA ILE A 389 2.66 0.88 -6.81
C ILE A 389 4.16 0.71 -7.05
N ARG A 390 4.68 1.20 -8.19
CA ARG A 390 6.11 1.21 -8.48
C ARG A 390 6.91 2.10 -7.53
N VAL A 391 6.41 3.31 -7.24
CA VAL A 391 7.03 4.26 -6.30
C VAL A 391 7.00 3.70 -4.89
N ASP A 392 5.86 3.17 -4.44
CA ASP A 392 5.70 2.53 -3.14
C ASP A 392 6.64 1.32 -3.00
N LEU A 393 6.76 0.49 -4.03
CA LEU A 393 7.72 -0.61 -4.06
C LEU A 393 9.15 -0.10 -3.87
N GLN A 394 9.52 0.94 -4.62
CA GLN A 394 10.86 1.55 -4.50
C GLN A 394 11.12 2.08 -3.09
N GLU A 395 10.19 2.84 -2.51
CA GLU A 395 10.33 3.38 -1.14
C GLU A 395 10.43 2.28 -0.09
N ASN A 396 9.64 1.21 -0.22
CA ASN A 396 9.67 0.10 0.72
C ASN A 396 10.98 -0.71 0.60
N LEU A 397 11.46 -0.97 -0.61
CA LEU A 397 12.77 -1.59 -0.83
C LEU A 397 13.89 -0.82 -0.12
N TYR A 398 13.95 0.51 -0.27
CA TYR A 398 14.97 1.32 0.41
C TYR A 398 14.77 1.41 1.92
N THR A 399 13.52 1.36 2.40
CA THR A 399 13.22 1.41 3.84
C THR A 399 13.69 0.12 4.52
N GLU A 400 13.27 -1.04 4.02
CA GLU A 400 13.62 -2.34 4.61
C GLU A 400 15.14 -2.61 4.53
N LEU A 401 15.79 -2.22 3.44
CA LEU A 401 17.24 -2.34 3.31
C LEU A 401 18.00 -1.34 4.19
N SER A 402 17.37 -0.26 4.65
CA SER A 402 17.96 0.70 5.61
C SER A 402 18.23 0.03 6.94
N ASP A 403 17.29 -0.78 7.42
CA ASP A 403 17.40 -1.44 8.72
C ASP A 403 18.56 -2.46 8.70
N ILE A 404 18.67 -3.22 7.60
CA ILE A 404 19.81 -4.14 7.39
C ILE A 404 21.13 -3.37 7.26
N TYR A 405 21.13 -2.22 6.58
CA TYR A 405 22.30 -1.36 6.48
C TYR A 405 22.80 -0.90 7.86
N GLU A 406 21.92 -0.51 8.78
CA GLU A 406 22.32 -0.11 10.13
C GLU A 406 23.00 -1.24 10.90
N VAL A 407 22.49 -2.48 10.77
CA VAL A 407 23.11 -3.68 11.33
C VAL A 407 24.51 -3.92 10.72
N GLN A 408 24.64 -3.80 9.40
CA GLN A 408 25.93 -3.95 8.70
C GLN A 408 26.95 -2.89 9.13
N VAL A 409 26.52 -1.63 9.27
CA VAL A 409 27.38 -0.55 9.77
C VAL A 409 27.80 -0.79 11.21
N SER A 410 26.89 -1.24 12.07
CA SER A 410 27.23 -1.57 13.47
C SER A 410 28.27 -2.69 13.56
N SER A 411 28.14 -3.71 12.71
CA SER A 411 29.08 -4.83 12.58
C SER A 411 30.44 -4.37 12.06
N LEU A 412 30.43 -3.47 11.06
CA LEU A 412 31.66 -2.86 10.54
C LEU A 412 32.37 -2.02 11.61
N LYS A 413 31.64 -1.24 12.41
CA LYS A 413 32.21 -0.46 13.52
C LYS A 413 32.88 -1.37 14.54
N ALA A 414 32.23 -2.47 14.93
CA ALA A 414 32.80 -3.44 15.86
C ALA A 414 34.09 -4.07 15.30
N ALA A 415 34.09 -4.50 14.03
CA ALA A 415 35.26 -5.06 13.37
C ALA A 415 36.42 -4.04 13.26
N ALA A 416 36.11 -2.80 12.88
CA ALA A 416 37.10 -1.72 12.79
C ALA A 416 37.70 -1.39 14.17
N PHE A 417 36.90 -1.42 15.23
CA PHE A 417 37.35 -1.16 16.58
C PHE A 417 38.24 -2.29 17.14
N GLU A 418 37.91 -3.55 16.84
CA GLU A 418 38.78 -4.69 17.18
C GLU A 418 40.11 -4.65 16.43
N ALA A 419 40.10 -4.30 15.13
CA ALA A 419 41.32 -4.09 14.36
C ALA A 419 42.19 -2.97 14.96
N PHE A 420 41.56 -1.87 15.38
CA PHE A 420 42.24 -0.78 16.08
C PHE A 420 42.83 -1.22 17.42
N ARG A 421 42.09 -1.95 18.26
CA ARG A 421 42.61 -2.54 19.51
C ARG A 421 43.82 -3.44 19.24
N GLY A 422 43.73 -4.29 18.21
CA GLY A 422 44.83 -5.14 17.77
C GLY A 422 46.08 -4.35 17.37
N ARG A 423 45.93 -3.19 16.72
CA ARG A 423 47.05 -2.26 16.42
C ARG A 423 47.62 -1.65 17.69
N LEU A 424 46.78 -1.15 18.59
CA LEU A 424 47.23 -0.54 19.83
C LEU A 424 47.97 -1.55 20.73
N ASN A 425 47.57 -2.82 20.75
CA ASN A 425 48.25 -3.85 21.54
C ASN A 425 49.67 -4.16 21.04
N LYS A 426 50.00 -3.83 19.79
CA LYS A 426 51.36 -3.97 19.23
C LYS A 426 52.26 -2.77 19.53
N LEU A 427 51.68 -1.63 19.95
CA LEU A 427 52.44 -0.43 20.28
C LEU A 427 53.17 -0.62 21.61
N ARG A 428 54.46 -0.28 21.62
CA ARG A 428 55.28 -0.23 22.84
C ARG A 428 55.06 1.11 23.54
N ILE A 429 55.22 1.13 24.87
CA ILE A 429 55.13 2.37 25.63
C ILE A 429 56.41 3.18 25.38
N THR A 430 56.35 4.11 24.44
CA THR A 430 57.43 5.05 24.10
C THR A 430 57.03 6.48 24.49
N PRO A 431 57.99 7.42 24.61
CA PRO A 431 57.67 8.85 24.78
C PRO A 431 56.83 9.43 23.62
N ASN A 432 56.85 8.78 22.45
CA ASN A 432 56.10 9.16 21.25
C ASN A 432 54.73 8.46 21.13
N LEU A 433 54.34 7.63 22.12
CA LEU A 433 53.10 6.85 22.13
C LEU A 433 51.86 7.70 21.76
N ALA A 434 51.79 8.95 22.21
CA ALA A 434 50.66 9.84 21.90
C ALA A 434 50.50 10.13 20.40
N ASN A 435 51.60 10.21 19.64
CA ASN A 435 51.55 10.41 18.19
C ASN A 435 51.29 9.07 17.48
N GLU A 436 51.92 7.98 17.92
CA GLU A 436 51.70 6.64 17.37
C GLU A 436 50.22 6.20 17.51
N MET A 437 49.58 6.51 18.65
CA MET A 437 48.15 6.24 18.87
C MET A 437 47.23 7.08 17.97
N LYS A 438 47.62 8.34 17.68
CA LYS A 438 46.90 9.19 16.72
C LYS A 438 47.02 8.68 15.30
N GLU A 439 48.21 8.26 14.90
CA GLU A 439 48.45 7.64 13.58
C GLU A 439 47.65 6.35 13.44
N ALA A 440 47.69 5.46 14.43
CA ALA A 440 46.89 4.23 14.44
C ALA A 440 45.38 4.49 14.34
N ALA A 441 44.87 5.54 15.01
CA ALA A 441 43.48 5.96 14.89
C ALA A 441 43.17 6.52 13.49
N ALA A 442 44.06 7.32 12.91
CA ALA A 442 43.89 7.88 11.57
C ALA A 442 43.85 6.78 10.49
N THR A 443 44.75 5.79 10.56
CA THR A 443 44.75 4.64 9.63
C THR A 443 43.48 3.82 9.77
N SER A 444 43.03 3.55 11.00
CA SER A 444 41.80 2.78 11.24
C SER A 444 40.55 3.52 10.76
N LEU A 445 40.52 4.85 10.91
CA LEU A 445 39.44 5.68 10.39
C LEU A 445 39.42 5.71 8.86
N ALA A 446 40.59 5.77 8.21
CA ALA A 446 40.69 5.73 6.75
C ALA A 446 40.16 4.40 6.18
N GLU A 447 40.55 3.27 6.77
CA GLU A 447 40.05 1.94 6.39
C GLU A 447 38.55 1.79 6.61
N PHE A 448 38.05 2.24 7.76
CA PHE A 448 36.60 2.28 8.02
C PHE A 448 35.86 3.12 6.98
N THR A 449 36.39 4.29 6.64
CA THR A 449 35.77 5.19 5.65
C THR A 449 35.68 4.54 4.28
N GLU A 450 36.71 3.85 3.83
CA GLU A 450 36.70 3.14 2.55
C GLU A 450 35.73 1.96 2.53
N GLN A 451 35.62 1.20 3.63
CA GLN A 451 34.65 0.11 3.72
C GLN A 451 33.21 0.60 3.87
N ALA A 452 32.97 1.65 4.66
CA ALA A 452 31.65 2.24 4.85
C ALA A 452 31.07 2.81 3.55
N LYS A 453 31.90 3.36 2.65
CA LYS A 453 31.46 3.77 1.31
C LYS A 453 30.87 2.62 0.49
N LYS A 454 31.39 1.40 0.66
CA LYS A 454 30.94 0.20 -0.08
C LYS A 454 29.66 -0.41 0.47
N LEU A 455 29.30 -0.09 1.73
CA LEU A 455 28.05 -0.53 2.33
C LEU A 455 26.85 0.29 1.85
N ARG A 456 27.06 1.51 1.32
CA ARG A 456 25.95 2.36 0.91
C ARG A 456 25.52 2.09 -0.53
N ALA A 457 24.22 1.87 -0.75
CA ALA A 457 23.61 1.79 -2.08
C ALA A 457 23.73 3.14 -2.81
N ARG A 458 24.06 3.14 -4.11
CA ARG A 458 24.35 4.36 -4.89
C ARG A 458 23.12 5.26 -5.04
N ALA A 459 21.95 4.67 -5.16
CA ALA A 459 20.70 5.37 -5.41
C ALA A 459 19.95 5.76 -4.11
N ALA A 460 20.50 5.45 -2.93
CA ALA A 460 20.01 5.91 -1.63
C ALA A 460 20.35 7.40 -1.43
N LEU A 461 19.64 8.27 -2.15
CA LEU A 461 19.74 9.72 -2.03
C LEU A 461 19.25 10.16 -0.63
N PRO A 462 19.91 11.17 0.00
CA PRO A 462 19.54 11.66 1.34
C PRO A 462 18.09 12.15 1.45
N SER A 463 17.46 12.55 0.35
CA SER A 463 16.07 13.02 0.32
C SER A 463 15.03 11.90 0.29
N GLN A 464 15.42 10.66 -0.01
CA GLN A 464 14.50 9.52 -0.18
C GLN A 464 14.77 8.37 0.78
N SER A 465 15.93 8.34 1.45
CA SER A 465 16.33 7.20 2.29
C SER A 465 16.59 7.64 3.73
N ARG A 466 16.04 6.91 4.71
CA ARG A 466 16.37 7.02 6.15
C ARG A 466 17.81 6.59 6.48
N TRP A 467 18.64 6.33 5.48
CA TRP A 467 19.99 5.82 5.66
C TRP A 467 20.85 6.90 6.31
N THR A 468 21.39 6.57 7.48
CA THR A 468 22.28 7.45 8.23
C THR A 468 23.45 7.96 7.39
N SER A 469 23.79 9.23 7.58
CA SER A 469 24.81 9.88 6.74
C SER A 469 26.19 9.30 7.01
N LEU A 470 27.02 9.19 5.97
CA LEU A 470 28.38 8.69 6.10
C LEU A 470 29.20 9.58 7.05
N SER A 471 28.95 10.89 7.06
CA SER A 471 29.61 11.85 7.96
C SER A 471 29.30 11.56 9.43
N ASP A 472 28.06 11.20 9.76
CA ASP A 472 27.67 10.88 11.15
C ASP A 472 28.30 9.55 11.60
N GLN A 473 28.39 8.58 10.69
CA GLN A 473 29.05 7.31 10.98
C GLN A 473 30.56 7.48 11.21
N ILE A 474 31.21 8.33 10.41
CA ILE A 474 32.64 8.67 10.57
C ILE A 474 32.89 9.45 11.88
N SER A 475 32.02 10.39 12.23
CA SER A 475 32.18 11.20 13.45
C SER A 475 32.03 10.36 14.72
N ASP A 476 31.06 9.42 14.76
CA ASP A 476 30.88 8.49 15.87
C ASP A 476 32.11 7.60 16.08
N VAL A 477 32.63 6.98 15.01
CA VAL A 477 33.86 6.15 15.10
C VAL A 477 35.06 7.00 15.53
N ARG A 478 35.23 8.20 14.95
CA ARG A 478 36.31 9.11 15.32
C ARG A 478 36.26 9.47 16.81
N SER A 479 35.08 9.76 17.34
CA SER A 479 34.90 10.07 18.77
C SER A 479 35.31 8.90 19.64
N LYS A 480 34.81 7.68 19.34
CA LYS A 480 35.14 6.44 20.09
C LYS A 480 36.63 6.11 20.07
N LEU A 481 37.29 6.25 18.91
CA LEU A 481 38.74 6.05 18.79
C LEU A 481 39.53 7.07 19.61
N SER A 482 39.11 8.33 19.58
CA SER A 482 39.75 9.41 20.35
C SER A 482 39.60 9.20 21.85
N GLU A 483 38.39 8.87 22.32
CA GLU A 483 38.09 8.60 23.72
C GLU A 483 38.93 7.43 24.25
N HIS A 484 38.94 6.30 23.53
CA HIS A 484 39.75 5.14 23.90
C HIS A 484 41.25 5.47 23.96
N ASN A 485 41.74 6.29 23.02
CA ASN A 485 43.12 6.76 23.05
C ASN A 485 43.40 7.63 24.28
N THR A 486 42.49 8.53 24.64
CA THR A 486 42.66 9.39 25.82
C THR A 486 42.68 8.58 27.12
N ASP A 487 41.81 7.58 27.24
CA ASP A 487 41.73 6.74 28.44
C ASP A 487 42.95 5.84 28.59
N ARG A 488 43.42 5.24 27.50
CA ARG A 488 44.66 4.45 27.53
C ARG A 488 45.88 5.31 27.87
N LEU A 489 45.96 6.55 27.38
CA LEU A 489 47.02 7.49 27.78
C LEU A 489 46.90 7.93 29.25
N ARG A 490 45.69 8.15 29.75
CA ARG A 490 45.46 8.44 31.19
C ARG A 490 45.90 7.27 32.07
N ALA A 491 45.52 6.04 31.70
CA ALA A 491 45.94 4.83 32.41
C ALA A 491 47.47 4.66 32.39
N ALA A 492 48.10 4.87 31.24
CA ALA A 492 49.56 4.78 31.12
C ALA A 492 50.29 5.86 31.96
N ARG A 493 49.73 7.08 32.06
CA ARG A 493 50.24 8.13 32.98
C ARG A 493 50.07 7.75 34.44
N ALA A 494 48.88 7.26 34.82
CA ALA A 494 48.59 6.85 36.19
C ALA A 494 49.51 5.71 36.66
N SER A 495 49.85 4.78 35.76
CA SER A 495 50.79 3.68 36.05
C SER A 495 52.27 4.11 36.15
N GLY A 496 52.60 5.36 35.81
CA GLY A 496 53.99 5.85 35.77
C GLY A 496 54.83 5.32 34.60
N GLN A 497 54.29 4.41 33.78
CA GLN A 497 54.98 3.83 32.63
C GLN A 497 55.18 4.83 31.49
N PHE A 498 54.29 5.82 31.36
CA PHE A 498 54.37 6.84 30.32
C PHE A 498 54.79 8.20 30.92
N LYS A 499 55.99 8.65 30.53
CA LYS A 499 56.45 10.02 30.76
C LYS A 499 56.41 10.78 29.42
N PRO A 500 55.51 11.77 29.25
CA PRO A 500 55.49 12.57 28.04
C PRO A 500 56.81 13.31 27.86
N ILE A 501 57.24 13.47 26.61
CA ILE A 501 58.41 14.30 26.28
C ILE A 501 58.18 15.69 26.90
N PRO A 502 59.16 16.26 27.65
CA PRO A 502 59.02 17.59 28.21
C PRO A 502 58.69 18.58 27.09
N ARG A 503 57.61 19.35 27.25
CA ARG A 503 57.28 20.41 26.30
C ARG A 503 58.44 21.40 26.29
N LYS A 504 58.89 21.82 25.09
CA LYS A 504 59.87 22.90 24.95
C LYS A 504 59.35 24.10 25.75
N GLY A 505 60.17 24.61 26.68
CA GLY A 505 59.83 25.83 27.41
C GLY A 505 59.62 26.95 26.40
N ILE A 506 58.49 27.66 26.51
CA ILE A 506 58.31 28.89 25.74
C ILE A 506 59.15 29.94 26.46
N THR A 507 60.35 30.21 25.97
CA THR A 507 61.13 31.37 26.38
C THR A 507 60.45 32.62 25.84
N VAL A 508 59.63 33.26 26.67
CA VAL A 508 59.12 34.61 26.38
C VAL A 508 60.27 35.58 26.67
N GLY A 509 61.02 35.94 25.64
CA GLY A 509 62.02 36.99 25.75
C GLY A 509 61.33 38.34 25.90
N LEU A 510 61.27 38.88 27.12
CA LEU A 510 60.76 40.24 27.39
C LEU A 510 61.77 41.34 27.03
N HIS A 511 62.68 41.09 26.07
CA HIS A 511 63.72 42.04 25.64
C HIS A 511 63.17 43.34 25.04
N TRP A 512 61.86 43.44 24.86
CA TRP A 512 61.11 44.56 24.31
C TRP A 512 60.61 45.52 25.41
N LEU A 513 60.71 45.11 26.69
CA LEU A 513 60.29 45.90 27.85
C LEU A 513 61.48 46.52 28.60
N LEU A 514 62.70 46.46 28.05
CA LEU A 514 63.83 47.14 28.66
C LEU A 514 63.69 48.66 28.43
N PRO A 515 63.50 49.48 29.48
CA PRO A 515 63.53 50.93 29.32
C PRO A 515 64.93 51.35 28.85
N LYS A 516 65.00 52.33 27.94
CA LYS A 516 66.29 52.94 27.54
C LYS A 516 67.04 53.36 28.81
N PRO A 517 68.35 53.05 28.94
CA PRO A 517 69.32 52.87 27.85
C PRO A 517 69.71 51.42 27.46
N PHE A 518 69.04 50.37 27.94
CA PHE A 518 69.60 49.00 27.88
C PHE A 518 69.20 48.10 26.68
N GLY A 519 68.78 48.64 25.53
CA GLY A 519 68.60 47.81 24.32
C GLY A 519 67.99 48.53 23.11
N ASN A 520 68.52 48.24 21.92
CA ASN A 520 67.96 48.71 20.64
C ASN A 520 66.86 47.78 20.13
N ASP A 521 65.87 48.36 19.46
CA ASP A 521 64.78 47.67 18.78
C ASP A 521 65.33 46.88 17.58
N TYR A 522 65.18 45.54 17.60
CA TYR A 522 65.63 44.64 16.54
C TYR A 522 64.95 44.86 15.18
N ARG A 523 63.93 45.73 15.09
CA ARG A 523 63.33 46.14 13.80
C ARG A 523 64.17 47.18 13.05
N GLN A 524 65.18 47.78 13.68
CA GLN A 524 66.10 48.67 13.00
C GLN A 524 67.25 47.86 12.39
N GLU A 525 67.46 48.02 11.08
CA GLU A 525 68.58 47.42 10.36
C GLU A 525 69.92 47.88 10.99
N PRO A 526 70.95 47.01 11.12
CA PRO A 526 72.18 47.28 11.88
C PRO A 526 72.96 48.55 11.48
N TRP A 527 72.74 49.08 10.28
CA TRP A 527 73.39 50.30 9.80
C TRP A 527 72.60 51.58 10.10
N MET A 528 71.38 51.49 10.61
CA MET A 528 70.54 52.67 10.92
C MET A 528 70.75 53.24 12.32
N THR A 529 71.64 52.65 13.12
CA THR A 529 72.00 53.14 14.45
C THR A 529 73.31 53.93 14.39
N HIS A 530 73.22 55.25 14.31
CA HIS A 530 74.31 56.15 14.67
C HIS A 530 74.26 56.41 16.19
N THR A 531 75.06 55.69 16.96
CA THR A 531 75.57 56.19 18.25
C THR A 531 76.93 55.58 18.52
N ALA A 532 77.85 56.48 18.85
CA ALA A 532 79.29 56.35 18.75
C ALA A 532 79.93 55.77 20.01
N ASP A 533 79.62 54.51 20.35
CA ASP A 533 80.48 53.68 21.20
C ASP A 533 80.11 52.20 21.01
N ASP A 534 81.05 51.45 20.43
CA ASP A 534 80.99 50.03 20.08
C ASP A 534 80.74 49.14 21.31
N LEU A 535 79.66 48.36 21.30
CA LEU A 535 79.56 47.05 21.97
C LEU A 535 78.28 46.33 21.52
N VAL A 536 78.37 45.59 20.42
CA VAL A 536 77.39 44.57 20.05
C VAL A 536 77.97 43.21 20.42
N TYR A 537 77.39 42.55 21.42
CA TYR A 537 77.74 41.19 21.80
C TYR A 537 77.28 40.21 20.73
N VAL A 538 78.24 39.53 20.08
CA VAL A 538 77.99 38.35 19.25
C VAL A 538 78.50 37.13 20.04
N PRO A 539 77.63 36.16 20.41
CA PRO A 539 78.09 34.94 21.06
C PRO A 539 79.10 34.22 20.16
N LYS A 540 80.25 33.83 20.72
CA LYS A 540 81.39 33.28 19.94
C LYS A 540 81.10 31.98 19.20
N ASP A 541 80.05 31.25 19.56
CA ASP A 541 79.87 29.89 19.05
C ASP A 541 78.91 29.78 17.86
N GLY A 542 78.25 30.86 17.42
CA GLY A 542 77.45 30.84 16.18
C GLY A 542 76.34 29.77 16.15
N ILE A 543 75.92 29.26 17.30
CA ILE A 543 74.93 28.19 17.42
C ILE A 543 73.54 28.82 17.26
N THR A 544 73.12 28.98 16.00
CA THR A 544 71.69 28.89 15.71
C THR A 544 71.39 27.41 15.55
N ASP A 545 70.92 26.78 16.63
CA ASP A 545 70.61 25.32 16.74
C ASP A 545 69.51 24.83 15.78
N VAL A 546 69.12 25.63 14.78
CA VAL A 546 68.14 25.26 13.76
C VAL A 546 68.63 25.75 12.41
N GLY A 547 69.02 24.80 11.54
CA GLY A 547 69.44 25.12 10.19
C GLY A 547 68.31 25.78 9.38
N VAL A 548 68.65 26.72 8.50
CA VAL A 548 67.69 27.43 7.63
C VAL A 548 66.80 26.49 6.81
N GLY A 549 67.31 25.29 6.48
CA GLY A 549 66.54 24.23 5.81
C GLY A 549 65.43 23.64 6.67
N GLU A 550 65.69 23.39 7.96
CA GLU A 550 64.70 22.84 8.89
C GLU A 550 63.56 23.82 9.15
N ILE A 551 63.87 25.12 9.24
CA ILE A 551 62.89 26.20 9.39
C ILE A 551 61.90 26.19 8.22
N LYS A 552 62.38 25.96 6.99
CA LYS A 552 61.56 25.91 5.77
C LYS A 552 60.70 24.65 5.68
N THR A 553 61.16 23.50 6.16
CA THR A 553 60.38 22.24 6.15
C THR A 553 59.44 22.10 7.36
N GLY A 554 59.63 22.91 8.41
CA GLY A 554 58.84 22.85 9.64
C GLY A 554 59.21 21.69 10.58
N GLU A 555 60.29 20.96 10.28
CA GLU A 555 60.75 19.79 11.01
C GLU A 555 61.42 20.11 12.34
N TRP A 556 61.90 21.35 12.54
CA TRP A 556 62.45 21.86 13.81
C TRP A 556 61.47 21.75 15.00
N LYS A 557 60.17 21.59 14.72
CA LYS A 557 59.14 21.32 15.72
C LYS A 557 59.23 19.92 16.35
N LYS A 558 59.94 18.99 15.71
CA LYS A 558 60.06 17.57 16.12
C LYS A 558 61.43 17.20 16.71
N GLY A 559 62.46 18.03 16.54
CA GLY A 559 63.82 17.79 17.08
C GLY A 559 64.00 18.18 18.55
N VAL A 560 64.82 17.41 19.28
CA VAL A 560 65.25 17.68 20.66
C VAL A 560 66.38 18.71 20.64
N VAL A 561 66.21 19.82 21.35
CA VAL A 561 67.32 20.76 21.64
C VAL A 561 67.69 20.54 23.11
N PRO A 562 68.97 20.32 23.46
CA PRO A 562 69.38 20.18 24.85
C PRO A 562 69.05 21.45 25.64
N ALA A 563 68.64 21.28 26.89
CA ALA A 563 68.38 22.41 27.77
C ALA A 563 69.71 23.11 28.12
N VAL A 564 69.78 24.41 27.89
CA VAL A 564 70.87 25.28 28.35
C VAL A 564 71.03 25.09 29.86
N SER A 565 72.20 24.65 30.30
CA SER A 565 72.50 24.48 31.72
C SER A 565 72.45 25.85 32.42
N GLY A 566 71.87 25.92 33.63
CA GLY A 566 71.67 27.19 34.34
C GLY A 566 72.96 28.00 34.59
N SER A 567 74.14 27.39 34.43
CA SER A 567 75.45 28.03 34.46
C SER A 567 75.72 28.97 33.27
N GLU A 568 75.08 28.78 32.12
CA GLU A 568 75.30 29.63 30.93
C GLU A 568 74.49 30.94 30.96
N MET A 569 73.45 31.03 31.80
CA MET A 569 72.66 32.26 31.96
C MET A 569 73.25 33.26 32.98
N MET A 570 74.38 32.94 33.63
CA MET A 570 74.99 33.75 34.69
C MET A 570 76.40 34.22 34.32
N TYR A 571 76.58 34.83 33.15
CA TYR A 571 77.75 35.67 32.88
C TYR A 571 77.31 37.09 32.50
N LEU A 572 77.03 37.87 33.54
CA LEU A 572 77.11 39.32 33.52
C LEU A 572 78.39 39.70 34.29
N LYS A 573 79.46 39.94 33.55
CA LYS A 573 80.52 40.88 33.94
C LYS A 573 81.02 41.61 32.72
#